data_AF-A0A7V1MX86-F1
#
_entry.id   AF-A0A7V1MX86-F1
#
_cell.length_a   1.000
_cell.length_b   1.000
_cell.length_c   1.000
_cell.angle_alpha   90.00
_cell.angle_beta   90.00
_cell.angle_gamma   90.00
#
_symmetry.space_group_name_H-M   'P 1'
#
loop_
_entity.id
_entity.type
_entity.pdbx_description
1 polymer ?
#
loop_
_entity_poly.entity_id
_entity_poly.type
_entity_poly.pdbx_seq_one_letter_code
_entity_poly.pdbx_strand_id
1 'polypeptide(L)'
;MSLVEPTFSDQWYRVAETKPRLSPHLTVLRQVYRGDVWYIVKNPATDQFYRFNPSAYMFLGMLDGETTVDEAWEACNAQLGDDAPTQRECIELLGKLQLFGLLKGEMPLEVDMLQERSHDIRKRHFEQFTGKFVFMTLPLINPEPFLRRFENVGRFVFSRYGFMLWLALIITALVRLIPRFDEFGSSFNGILDPKNLIWMTVIFIVLKTIHEFSHAFSCKILGGRVTEMGIMLMLLLPIPYCTGKQ
;
A
#
# COMPACT_ATOMS: atom_id res chain seq x y z
N MET A 1 -16.52 -15.67 12.46
CA MET A 1 -17.87 -16.08 12.02
C MET A 1 -17.99 -15.67 10.57
N SER A 2 -17.58 -16.54 9.63
CA SER A 2 -17.66 -16.28 8.20
C SER A 2 -19.13 -16.35 7.79
N LEU A 3 -19.69 -15.21 7.40
CA LEU A 3 -20.99 -15.18 6.74
C LEU A 3 -20.79 -15.90 5.39
N VAL A 4 -21.34 -17.11 5.27
CA VAL A 4 -21.42 -17.80 3.98
C VAL A 4 -22.35 -16.97 3.13
N GLU A 5 -21.77 -16.20 2.19
CA GLU A 5 -22.56 -15.40 1.28
C GLU A 5 -23.34 -16.33 0.34
N PRO A 6 -24.60 -16.00 0.01
CA PRO A 6 -25.43 -16.87 -0.81
C PRO A 6 -24.81 -17.07 -2.20
N THR A 7 -24.74 -18.32 -2.64
CA THR A 7 -24.19 -18.73 -3.93
C THR A 7 -24.96 -18.15 -5.12
N PHE A 8 -26.28 -17.97 -4.95
CA PHE A 8 -27.19 -17.52 -6.00
C PHE A 8 -27.55 -16.04 -5.86
N SER A 9 -27.82 -15.37 -6.99
CA SER A 9 -28.24 -13.96 -7.04
C SER A 9 -29.56 -13.81 -7.80
N ASP A 10 -30.48 -13.02 -7.24
CA ASP A 10 -31.76 -12.66 -7.89
C ASP A 10 -31.59 -11.90 -9.22
N GLN A 11 -30.38 -11.42 -9.50
CA GLN A 11 -30.05 -10.64 -10.69
C GLN A 11 -29.34 -11.46 -11.77
N TRP A 12 -29.09 -12.75 -11.52
CA TRP A 12 -28.32 -13.63 -12.42
C TRP A 12 -28.92 -13.71 -13.82
N TYR A 13 -30.25 -13.76 -13.94
CA TYR A 13 -30.96 -13.83 -15.22
C TYR A 13 -30.59 -12.70 -16.20
N ARG A 14 -30.09 -11.56 -15.71
CA ARG A 14 -29.69 -10.42 -16.56
C ARG A 14 -28.33 -10.61 -17.22
N VAL A 15 -27.47 -11.44 -16.62
CA VAL A 15 -26.08 -11.64 -17.08
C VAL A 15 -25.83 -13.05 -17.60
N ALA A 16 -26.61 -14.05 -17.17
CA ALA A 16 -26.41 -15.47 -17.46
C ALA A 16 -26.19 -15.76 -18.95
N GLU A 17 -27.05 -15.23 -19.82
CA GLU A 17 -27.01 -15.48 -21.27
C GLU A 17 -26.03 -14.56 -22.03
N THR A 18 -25.40 -13.60 -21.34
CA THR A 18 -24.46 -12.69 -21.99
C THR A 18 -23.16 -13.40 -22.34
N LYS A 19 -22.53 -12.97 -23.44
CA LYS A 19 -21.25 -13.49 -23.93
C LYS A 19 -20.18 -12.39 -23.90
N PRO A 20 -19.73 -11.98 -22.70
CA PRO A 20 -18.74 -10.94 -22.61
C PRO A 20 -17.37 -11.46 -23.03
N ARG A 21 -16.58 -10.56 -23.62
CA ARG A 21 -15.21 -10.80 -24.04
C ARG A 21 -14.27 -9.86 -23.31
N LEU A 22 -13.18 -10.41 -22.77
CA LEU A 22 -12.12 -9.58 -22.21
C LEU A 22 -11.41 -8.74 -23.28
N SER A 23 -11.07 -7.51 -22.91
CA SER A 23 -10.28 -6.63 -23.77
C SER A 23 -8.92 -7.25 -24.08
N PRO A 24 -8.44 -7.22 -25.34
CA PRO A 24 -7.12 -7.75 -25.71
C PRO A 24 -5.96 -6.94 -25.07
N HIS A 25 -6.24 -5.75 -24.54
CA HIS A 25 -5.27 -4.92 -23.82
C HIS A 25 -5.19 -5.25 -22.33
N LEU A 26 -5.94 -6.24 -21.86
CA LEU A 26 -5.88 -6.71 -20.48
C LEU A 26 -4.51 -7.35 -20.22
N THR A 27 -3.71 -6.70 -19.38
CA THR A 27 -2.47 -7.30 -18.87
C THR A 27 -2.73 -7.83 -17.47
N VAL A 28 -2.66 -9.15 -17.30
CA VAL A 28 -2.79 -9.81 -16.01
C VAL A 28 -1.41 -10.22 -15.51
N LEU A 29 -1.06 -9.79 -14.29
CA LEU A 29 0.18 -10.18 -13.61
C LEU A 29 -0.12 -11.13 -12.47
N ARG A 30 0.50 -12.30 -12.48
CA ARG A 30 0.44 -13.24 -11.35
C ARG A 30 1.43 -12.82 -10.27
N GLN A 31 0.94 -12.61 -9.05
CA GLN A 31 1.75 -12.25 -7.88
C GLN A 31 1.47 -13.20 -6.72
N VAL A 32 2.53 -13.69 -6.07
CA VAL A 32 2.40 -14.49 -4.84
C VAL A 32 2.59 -13.56 -3.65
N TYR A 33 1.64 -13.54 -2.72
CA TYR A 33 1.71 -12.73 -1.50
C TYR A 33 1.34 -13.58 -0.29
N ARG A 34 2.27 -13.70 0.67
CA ARG A 34 2.11 -14.50 1.91
C ARG A 34 1.71 -15.98 1.68
N GLY A 35 2.10 -16.55 0.56
CA GLY A 35 1.77 -17.93 0.17
C GLY A 35 0.56 -18.06 -0.75
N ASP A 36 -0.27 -17.01 -0.84
CA ASP A 36 -1.47 -17.00 -1.68
C ASP A 36 -1.19 -16.41 -3.06
N VAL A 37 -1.83 -16.98 -4.09
CA VAL A 37 -1.72 -16.53 -5.48
C VAL A 37 -2.78 -15.48 -5.76
N TRP A 38 -2.34 -14.32 -6.25
CA TRP A 38 -3.19 -13.22 -6.67
C TRP A 38 -2.93 -12.86 -8.13
N TYR A 39 -3.97 -12.48 -8.85
CA TYR A 39 -3.89 -11.98 -10.22
C TYR A 39 -4.21 -10.49 -10.23
N ILE A 40 -3.32 -9.67 -10.78
CA ILE A 40 -3.42 -8.22 -10.78
C ILE A 40 -3.67 -7.72 -12.20
N VAL A 41 -4.76 -6.99 -12.38
CA VAL A 41 -5.05 -6.27 -13.62
C VAL A 41 -4.74 -4.79 -13.40
N LYS A 42 -3.97 -4.22 -14.33
CA LYS A 42 -3.66 -2.79 -14.37
C LYS A 42 -4.55 -2.09 -15.39
N ASN A 43 -5.19 -1.00 -14.99
CA ASN A 43 -5.80 -0.07 -15.94
C ASN A 43 -4.70 0.89 -16.47
N PRO A 44 -4.37 0.85 -17.78
CA PRO A 44 -3.34 1.72 -18.35
C PRO A 44 -3.74 3.20 -18.36
N ALA A 45 -5.04 3.53 -18.30
CA ALA A 45 -5.53 4.91 -18.36
C ALA A 45 -5.60 5.59 -16.98
N THR A 46 -5.80 4.84 -15.89
CA THR A 46 -6.02 5.41 -14.54
C THR A 46 -4.97 5.01 -13.49
N ASP A 47 -3.97 4.20 -13.86
CA ASP A 47 -2.98 3.59 -12.95
C ASP A 47 -3.59 2.84 -11.75
N GLN A 48 -4.87 2.47 -11.84
CA GLN A 48 -5.56 1.66 -10.85
C GLN A 48 -5.25 0.17 -11.06
N PHE A 49 -5.10 -0.54 -9.95
CA PHE A 49 -4.84 -1.98 -9.94
C PHE A 49 -5.97 -2.72 -9.23
N TYR A 50 -6.44 -3.80 -9.84
CA TYR A 50 -7.43 -4.69 -9.27
C TYR A 50 -6.83 -6.06 -9.05
N ARG A 51 -7.05 -6.63 -7.86
CA ARG A 51 -6.57 -7.96 -7.49
C ARG A 51 -7.72 -8.94 -7.49
N PHE A 52 -7.47 -10.10 -8.04
CA PHE A 52 -8.41 -11.22 -8.12
C PHE A 52 -7.78 -12.45 -7.51
N ASN A 53 -8.61 -13.27 -6.87
CA ASN A 53 -8.22 -14.59 -6.40
C ASN A 53 -8.14 -15.57 -7.60
N PRO A 54 -7.62 -16.79 -7.40
CA PRO A 54 -7.51 -17.77 -8.48
C PRO A 54 -8.85 -18.18 -9.07
N SER A 55 -9.91 -18.27 -8.26
CA SER A 55 -11.24 -18.66 -8.72
C SER A 55 -11.87 -17.62 -9.64
N ALA A 56 -11.74 -16.32 -9.31
CA ALA A 56 -12.15 -15.24 -10.21
C ALA A 56 -11.29 -15.20 -11.48
N TYR A 57 -9.98 -15.45 -11.40
CA TYR A 57 -9.14 -15.50 -12.60
C TYR A 57 -9.56 -16.60 -13.57
N MET A 58 -9.97 -17.76 -13.05
CA MET A 58 -10.45 -18.87 -13.86
C MET A 58 -11.75 -18.52 -14.60
N PHE A 59 -12.71 -17.94 -13.88
CA PHE A 59 -13.95 -17.43 -14.46
C PHE A 59 -13.68 -16.40 -15.57
N LEU A 60 -12.78 -15.43 -15.32
CA LEU A 60 -12.37 -14.46 -16.33
C LEU A 60 -11.73 -15.10 -17.56
N GLY A 61 -10.95 -16.16 -17.36
CA GLY A 61 -10.31 -16.90 -18.45
C GLY A 61 -11.29 -17.55 -19.43
N MET A 62 -12.54 -17.76 -19.03
CA MET A 62 -13.59 -18.33 -19.87
C MET A 62 -14.39 -17.26 -20.65
N LEU A 63 -14.16 -15.97 -20.40
CA LEU A 63 -14.88 -14.87 -21.05
C LEU A 63 -14.25 -14.49 -22.40
N ASP A 64 -14.50 -15.34 -23.40
CA ASP A 64 -13.96 -15.23 -24.76
C ASP A 64 -14.90 -14.54 -25.77
N GLY A 65 -16.17 -14.34 -25.40
CA GLY A 65 -17.22 -13.81 -26.26
C GLY A 65 -18.06 -14.88 -26.98
N GLU A 66 -17.76 -16.16 -26.79
CA GLU A 66 -18.52 -17.29 -27.31
C GLU A 66 -19.24 -18.05 -26.18
N THR A 67 -18.57 -18.18 -25.04
CA THR A 67 -19.07 -18.82 -23.83
C THR A 67 -19.98 -17.85 -23.06
N THR A 68 -21.12 -18.35 -22.59
CA THR A 68 -22.04 -17.56 -21.76
C THR A 68 -21.50 -17.42 -20.34
N VAL A 69 -21.95 -16.38 -19.62
CA VAL A 69 -21.59 -16.19 -18.20
C VAL A 69 -22.06 -17.38 -17.35
N ASP A 70 -23.20 -17.97 -17.69
CA ASP A 70 -23.73 -19.16 -17.02
C ASP A 70 -22.84 -20.39 -17.23
N GLU A 71 -22.48 -20.69 -18.48
CA GLU A 71 -21.56 -21.78 -18.81
C GLU A 71 -20.19 -21.60 -18.14
N ALA A 72 -19.67 -20.37 -18.12
CA ALA A 72 -18.41 -20.06 -17.44
C ALA A 72 -18.50 -20.28 -15.92
N TRP A 73 -19.62 -19.89 -15.31
CA TRP A 73 -19.85 -20.09 -13.89
C TRP A 73 -20.04 -21.57 -13.53
N GLU A 74 -20.83 -22.32 -14.31
CA GLU A 74 -21.02 -23.76 -14.14
C GLU A 74 -19.71 -24.52 -14.28
N ALA A 75 -18.87 -24.18 -15.27
CA ALA A 75 -17.56 -24.76 -15.44
C ALA A 75 -16.65 -24.46 -14.23
N CYS A 76 -16.74 -23.26 -13.65
CA CYS A 76 -16.04 -22.94 -12.42
C CYS A 76 -16.53 -23.75 -11.23
N ASN A 77 -17.85 -23.92 -11.10
CA ASN A 77 -18.47 -24.70 -10.04
C ASN A 77 -18.09 -26.18 -10.14
N ALA A 78 -18.07 -26.75 -11.35
CA ALA A 78 -17.67 -28.12 -11.60
C ALA A 78 -16.19 -28.39 -11.27
N GLN A 79 -15.31 -27.41 -11.47
CA GLN A 79 -13.87 -27.58 -11.28
C GLN A 79 -13.37 -27.22 -9.87
N LEU A 80 -13.97 -26.22 -9.21
CA LEU A 80 -13.52 -25.70 -7.92
C LEU A 80 -14.42 -26.09 -6.74
N GLY A 81 -15.64 -26.57 -6.97
CA GLY A 81 -16.58 -26.92 -5.90
C GLY A 81 -16.81 -25.76 -4.94
N ASP A 82 -16.52 -25.97 -3.66
CA ASP A 82 -16.71 -24.97 -2.60
C ASP A 82 -15.85 -23.69 -2.78
N ASP A 83 -14.77 -23.75 -3.56
CA ASP A 83 -13.90 -22.60 -3.83
C ASP A 83 -14.32 -21.81 -5.08
N ALA A 84 -15.40 -22.21 -5.76
CA ALA A 84 -15.92 -21.54 -6.94
C ALA A 84 -16.45 -20.13 -6.60
N PRO A 85 -16.33 -19.16 -7.52
CA PRO A 85 -16.88 -17.83 -7.29
C PRO A 85 -18.42 -17.91 -7.24
N THR A 86 -19.03 -17.18 -6.32
CA THR A 86 -20.49 -17.05 -6.25
C THR A 86 -21.02 -16.25 -7.45
N GLN A 87 -22.31 -16.40 -7.76
CA GLN A 87 -22.95 -15.63 -8.84
C GLN A 87 -22.83 -14.11 -8.59
N ARG A 88 -22.95 -13.69 -7.33
CA ARG A 88 -22.78 -12.28 -6.95
C ARG A 88 -21.35 -11.79 -7.17
N GLU A 89 -20.33 -12.58 -6.81
CA GLU A 89 -18.93 -12.24 -7.08
C GLU A 89 -18.67 -12.11 -8.58
N CYS A 90 -19.26 -12.99 -9.40
CA CYS A 90 -19.19 -12.91 -10.86
C CYS A 90 -19.83 -11.61 -11.38
N ILE A 91 -21.02 -11.25 -10.91
CA ILE A 91 -21.70 -9.98 -11.27
C ILE A 91 -20.83 -8.77 -10.87
N GLU A 92 -20.30 -8.75 -9.65
CA GLU A 92 -19.44 -7.67 -9.16
C GLU A 92 -18.15 -7.54 -10.00
N LEU A 93 -17.58 -8.66 -10.43
CA LEU A 93 -16.39 -8.71 -11.25
C LEU A 93 -16.64 -8.16 -12.66
N LEU A 94 -17.73 -8.59 -13.28
CA LEU A 94 -18.19 -8.11 -14.58
C LEU A 94 -18.46 -6.59 -14.56
N GLY A 95 -19.17 -6.10 -13.55
CA GLY A 95 -19.45 -4.67 -13.38
C GLY A 95 -18.18 -3.82 -13.22
N LYS A 96 -17.19 -4.31 -12.46
CA LYS A 96 -15.88 -3.64 -12.32
C LYS A 96 -15.12 -3.60 -13.64
N LEU A 97 -15.07 -4.70 -14.40
CA LEU A 97 -14.37 -4.74 -15.68
C LEU A 97 -15.02 -3.85 -16.74
N GLN A 98 -16.35 -3.76 -16.73
CA GLN A 98 -17.09 -2.86 -17.59
C GLN A 98 -16.77 -1.39 -17.27
N LEU A 99 -16.72 -1.00 -16.00
CA LEU A 99 -16.30 0.35 -15.58
C LEU A 99 -14.90 0.74 -16.06
N PHE A 100 -13.98 -0.23 -16.16
CA PHE A 100 -12.62 0.03 -16.65
C PHE A 100 -12.50 -0.05 -18.18
N GLY A 101 -13.59 -0.29 -18.90
CA GLY A 101 -13.56 -0.51 -20.35
C GLY A 101 -12.77 -1.76 -20.75
N LEU A 102 -12.62 -2.71 -19.82
CA LEU A 102 -11.88 -3.96 -20.01
C LEU A 102 -12.76 -5.12 -20.45
N LEU A 103 -14.06 -4.87 -20.61
CA LEU A 103 -15.04 -5.82 -21.10
C LEU A 103 -15.68 -5.30 -22.39
N LYS A 104 -15.82 -6.17 -23.38
CA LYS A 104 -16.50 -5.92 -24.66
C LYS A 104 -17.66 -6.91 -24.80
N GLY A 105 -18.80 -6.47 -25.33
CA GLY A 105 -19.97 -7.32 -25.55
C GLY A 105 -21.27 -6.62 -25.14
N GLU A 106 -22.39 -7.17 -25.58
CA GLU A 106 -23.73 -6.73 -25.18
C GLU A 106 -23.96 -7.14 -23.72
N MET A 107 -23.74 -6.20 -22.82
CA MET A 107 -24.04 -6.35 -21.40
C MET A 107 -25.18 -5.38 -21.08
N PRO A 108 -26.37 -5.86 -20.66
CA PRO A 108 -27.48 -5.00 -20.25
C PRO A 108 -27.27 -4.44 -18.82
N LEU A 109 -26.01 -4.27 -18.39
CA LEU A 109 -25.67 -3.68 -17.11
C LEU A 109 -25.92 -2.17 -17.18
N GLU A 110 -27.19 -1.83 -17.02
CA GLU A 110 -27.67 -0.51 -16.68
C GLU A 110 -26.96 -0.07 -15.38
N VAL A 111 -26.49 1.17 -15.42
CA VAL A 111 -25.54 1.79 -14.48
C VAL A 111 -26.05 1.81 -13.01
N ASP A 112 -27.31 1.42 -12.78
CA ASP A 112 -27.97 1.39 -11.47
C ASP A 112 -27.38 0.34 -10.51
N MET A 113 -26.81 -0.77 -11.00
CA MET A 113 -26.16 -1.78 -10.13
C MET A 113 -24.88 -1.26 -9.45
N LEU A 114 -24.31 -0.17 -9.94
CA LEU A 114 -23.15 0.50 -9.35
C LEU A 114 -23.53 1.66 -8.44
N GLN A 115 -24.75 2.19 -8.54
CA GLN A 115 -25.20 3.33 -7.75
C GLN A 115 -25.56 2.93 -6.31
N GLU A 116 -26.17 1.76 -6.10
CA GLU A 116 -26.57 1.29 -4.76
C GLU A 116 -25.38 0.98 -3.82
N ARG A 117 -24.16 0.86 -4.35
CA ARG A 117 -22.93 0.68 -3.55
C ARG A 117 -21.89 1.79 -3.66
N SER A 118 -22.18 2.85 -4.42
CA SER A 118 -21.33 4.05 -4.38
C SER A 118 -21.31 4.68 -2.98
N HIS A 119 -22.38 4.52 -2.20
CA HIS A 119 -22.47 5.05 -0.84
C HIS A 119 -21.51 4.34 0.14
N ASP A 120 -21.35 3.01 0.03
CA ASP A 120 -20.41 2.24 0.84
C ASP A 120 -18.96 2.38 0.38
N ILE A 121 -18.73 2.51 -0.93
CA ILE A 121 -17.40 2.85 -1.47
C ILE A 121 -17.00 4.26 -1.02
N ARG A 122 -17.92 5.23 -0.99
CA ARG A 122 -17.67 6.60 -0.50
C ARG A 122 -17.43 6.65 1.00
N LYS A 123 -18.13 5.82 1.79
CA LYS A 123 -17.91 5.71 3.24
C LYS A 123 -16.57 5.02 3.56
N ARG A 124 -16.21 3.94 2.85
CA ARG A 124 -14.87 3.31 2.94
C ARG A 124 -13.77 4.21 2.37
N HIS A 125 -14.05 4.99 1.33
CA HIS A 125 -13.12 6.01 0.84
C HIS A 125 -12.95 7.11 1.86
N PHE A 126 -14.00 7.57 2.54
CA PHE A 126 -13.95 8.60 3.57
C PHE A 126 -13.25 8.11 4.85
N GLU A 127 -13.45 6.85 5.26
CA GLU A 127 -12.70 6.20 6.35
C GLU A 127 -11.22 5.96 5.97
N GLN A 128 -10.93 5.66 4.70
CA GLN A 128 -9.57 5.66 4.18
C GLN A 128 -9.01 7.08 3.97
N PHE A 129 -9.85 8.10 3.79
CA PHE A 129 -9.46 9.50 3.60
C PHE A 129 -9.13 10.14 4.94
N THR A 130 -9.89 9.86 6.01
CA THR A 130 -9.53 10.26 7.37
C THR A 130 -8.27 9.54 7.84
N GLY A 131 -8.07 8.27 7.46
CA GLY A 131 -6.77 7.60 7.62
C GLY A 131 -5.63 8.22 6.80
N LYS A 132 -5.87 8.57 5.52
CA LYS A 132 -4.86 9.18 4.63
C LYS A 132 -4.58 10.66 4.92
N PHE A 133 -5.51 11.40 5.50
CA PHE A 133 -5.26 12.77 6.00
C PHE A 133 -4.35 12.78 7.23
N VAL A 134 -4.36 11.69 8.01
CA VAL A 134 -3.41 11.46 9.11
C VAL A 134 -2.05 10.97 8.59
N PHE A 135 -1.92 10.59 7.32
CA PHE A 135 -0.65 10.16 6.73
C PHE A 135 -0.50 10.71 5.31
N MET A 136 -0.42 12.05 5.18
CA MET A 136 -0.01 12.64 3.91
C MET A 136 1.49 12.46 3.71
N THR A 137 1.86 11.50 2.88
CA THR A 137 3.25 11.26 2.45
C THR A 137 3.56 12.14 1.24
N LEU A 138 4.41 13.15 1.42
CA LEU A 138 4.92 13.96 0.33
C LEU A 138 6.31 13.43 -0.07
N PRO A 139 6.43 12.68 -1.19
CA PRO A 139 7.73 12.24 -1.69
C PRO A 139 8.49 13.47 -2.18
N LEU A 140 9.59 13.80 -1.51
CA LEU A 140 10.31 15.06 -1.76
C LEU A 140 11.55 14.85 -2.63
N ILE A 141 12.30 13.78 -2.37
CA ILE A 141 13.61 13.57 -2.99
C ILE A 141 13.83 12.07 -3.21
N ASN A 142 14.45 11.70 -4.33
CA ASN A 142 15.05 10.38 -4.49
C ASN A 142 16.42 10.38 -3.77
N PRO A 143 16.57 9.70 -2.62
CA PRO A 143 17.81 9.73 -1.84
C PRO A 143 18.90 8.84 -2.45
N GLU A 144 18.60 8.04 -3.47
CA GLU A 144 19.47 6.99 -3.99
C GLU A 144 20.84 7.50 -4.50
N PRO A 145 20.93 8.64 -5.23
CA PRO A 145 22.21 9.21 -5.63
C PRO A 145 23.08 9.64 -4.43
N PHE A 146 22.45 10.22 -3.41
CA PHE A 146 23.12 10.65 -2.17
C PHE A 146 23.60 9.45 -1.35
N LEU A 147 22.72 8.47 -1.15
CA LEU A 147 23.04 7.23 -0.45
C LEU A 147 24.16 6.46 -1.15
N ARG A 148 24.24 6.48 -2.48
CA ARG A 148 25.33 5.85 -3.25
C ARG A 148 26.64 6.62 -3.08
N ARG A 149 26.60 7.95 -3.02
CA ARG A 149 27.80 8.78 -2.85
C ARG A 149 28.45 8.57 -1.47
N PHE A 150 27.63 8.39 -0.44
CA PHE A 150 28.07 8.24 0.96
C PHE A 150 28.03 6.79 1.47
N GLU A 151 27.90 5.82 0.57
CA GLU A 151 27.78 4.40 0.94
C GLU A 151 28.96 3.89 1.77
N ASN A 152 30.18 4.32 1.44
CA ASN A 152 31.39 3.95 2.17
C ASN A 152 31.41 4.52 3.59
N VAL A 153 30.90 5.74 3.78
CA VAL A 153 30.78 6.37 5.11
C VAL A 153 29.70 5.65 5.92
N GLY A 154 28.55 5.36 5.30
CA GLY A 154 27.49 4.56 5.91
C GLY A 154 28.00 3.20 6.35
N ARG A 155 28.70 2.46 5.47
CA ARG A 155 29.32 1.17 5.82
C ARG A 155 30.29 1.27 6.99
N PHE A 156 31.05 2.36 7.10
CA PHE A 156 31.94 2.58 8.25
C PHE A 156 31.16 2.86 9.54
N VAL A 157 30.15 3.72 9.51
CA VAL A 157 29.31 4.06 10.67
C VAL A 157 28.55 2.84 11.19
N PHE A 158 28.00 2.02 10.29
CA PHE A 158 27.31 0.77 10.62
C PHE A 158 28.25 -0.44 10.78
N SER A 159 29.58 -0.23 10.78
CA SER A 159 30.55 -1.28 11.07
C SER A 159 30.80 -1.41 12.58
N ARG A 160 31.44 -2.52 12.97
CA ARG A 160 31.96 -2.72 14.34
C ARG A 160 32.83 -1.54 14.85
N TYR A 161 33.58 -0.88 13.97
CA TYR A 161 34.42 0.25 14.35
C TYR A 161 33.60 1.52 14.62
N GLY A 162 32.58 1.77 13.79
CA GLY A 162 31.63 2.86 14.00
C GLY A 162 30.86 2.69 15.31
N PHE A 163 30.43 1.46 15.62
CA PHE A 163 29.80 1.15 16.90
C PHE A 163 30.71 1.39 18.11
N MET A 164 31.99 1.00 18.04
CA MET A 164 32.97 1.25 19.11
C MET A 164 33.19 2.75 19.33
N LEU A 165 33.31 3.53 18.25
CA LEU A 165 33.47 4.98 18.33
C LEU A 165 32.22 5.66 18.91
N TRP A 166 31.03 5.23 18.49
CA TRP A 166 29.78 5.69 19.06
C TRP A 166 29.67 5.36 20.55
N LEU A 167 30.03 4.15 20.95
CA LEU A 167 30.01 3.72 22.35
C LEU A 167 30.98 4.56 23.20
N ALA A 168 32.19 4.83 22.70
CA ALA A 168 33.16 5.69 23.37
C ALA A 168 32.63 7.14 23.54
N LEU A 169 31.94 7.68 22.54
CA LEU A 169 31.29 8.99 22.63
C LEU A 169 30.18 9.01 23.69
N ILE A 170 29.32 8.00 23.71
CA ILE A 170 28.23 7.88 24.71
C ILE A 170 28.82 7.78 26.12
N ILE A 171 29.84 6.93 26.33
CA ILE A 171 30.51 6.80 27.62
C ILE A 171 31.10 8.15 28.05
N THR A 172 31.80 8.85 27.14
CA THR A 172 32.39 10.15 27.43
C THR A 172 31.32 11.18 27.80
N ALA A 173 30.21 11.21 27.08
CA ALA A 173 29.08 12.08 27.39
C ALA A 173 28.47 11.77 28.76
N LEU A 174 28.24 10.50 29.08
CA LEU A 174 27.69 10.08 30.38
C LEU A 174 28.63 10.42 31.53
N VAL A 175 29.94 10.18 31.39
CA VAL A 175 30.94 10.54 32.42
C VAL A 175 30.96 12.04 32.70
N ARG A 176 30.71 12.87 31.68
CA ARG A 176 30.61 14.34 31.85
C ARG A 176 29.25 14.79 32.40
N LEU A 177 28.18 14.07 32.06
CA LEU A 177 26.80 14.44 32.36
C LEU A 177 26.38 14.03 33.77
N ILE A 178 26.68 12.80 34.19
CA ILE A 178 26.24 12.23 35.48
C ILE A 178 26.63 13.13 36.67
N PRO A 179 27.86 13.67 36.76
CA PRO A 179 28.23 14.54 37.88
C PRO A 179 27.53 15.91 37.88
N ARG A 180 26.94 16.33 36.76
CA ARG A 180 26.28 17.62 36.57
C ARG A 180 24.80 17.47 36.25
N PHE A 181 24.20 16.36 36.67
CA PHE A 181 22.84 16.01 36.28
C PHE A 181 21.82 17.07 36.76
N ASP A 182 22.04 17.67 37.93
CA ASP A 182 21.16 18.72 38.46
C ASP A 182 21.25 20.04 37.66
N GLU A 183 22.47 20.44 37.26
CA GLU A 183 22.70 21.59 36.38
C GLU A 183 22.09 21.36 34.99
N PHE A 184 22.20 20.13 34.49
CA PHE A 184 21.60 19.74 33.22
C PHE A 184 20.07 19.73 33.29
N GLY A 185 19.48 19.15 34.34
CA GLY A 185 18.03 19.11 34.54
C GLY A 185 17.42 20.50 34.68
N SER A 186 18.10 21.40 35.40
CA SER A 186 17.67 22.80 35.50
C SER A 186 17.73 23.56 34.17
N SER A 187 18.56 23.14 33.22
CA SER A 187 18.61 23.70 31.87
C SER A 187 17.39 23.33 30.99
N PHE A 188 16.60 22.33 31.38
CA PHE A 188 15.32 22.01 30.73
C PHE A 188 14.15 22.88 31.22
N ASN A 189 14.34 23.64 32.31
CA ASN A 189 13.31 24.57 32.76
C ASN A 189 13.12 25.68 31.72
N GLY A 190 11.93 25.71 31.10
CA GLY A 190 11.60 26.64 30.03
C GLY A 190 11.85 26.09 28.61
N ILE A 191 12.18 24.81 28.44
CA ILE A 191 12.29 24.22 27.09
C ILE A 191 10.96 24.31 26.32
N LEU A 192 9.83 24.21 27.03
CA LEU A 192 8.48 24.35 26.48
C LEU A 192 8.00 25.82 26.38
N ASP A 193 8.86 26.80 26.68
CA ASP A 193 8.50 28.19 26.50
C ASP A 193 8.17 28.46 25.00
N PRO A 194 7.15 29.27 24.69
CA PRO A 194 6.76 29.55 23.30
C PRO A 194 7.90 30.05 22.39
N LYS A 195 8.87 30.77 22.96
CA LYS A 195 10.09 31.25 22.26
C LYS A 195 11.00 30.12 21.77
N ASN A 196 10.98 28.97 22.43
CA ASN A 196 11.82 27.81 22.14
C ASN A 196 11.13 26.83 21.19
N LEU A 197 9.80 26.91 21.02
CA LEU A 197 9.04 26.00 20.17
C LEU A 197 9.54 25.98 18.72
N ILE A 198 9.90 27.14 18.15
CA ILE A 198 10.45 27.22 16.79
C ILE A 198 11.75 26.42 16.68
N TRP A 199 12.67 26.63 17.62
CA TRP A 199 13.95 25.92 17.65
C TRP A 199 13.76 24.42 17.91
N MET A 200 12.83 24.05 18.78
CA MET A 200 12.47 22.65 19.00
C MET A 200 11.93 22.00 17.73
N THR A 201 11.06 22.68 16.98
CA THR A 201 10.54 22.17 15.70
C THR A 201 11.67 21.98 14.69
N VAL A 202 12.58 22.94 14.56
CA VAL A 202 13.75 22.82 13.66
C VAL A 202 14.64 21.65 14.05
N ILE A 203 15.01 21.55 15.33
CA ILE A 203 15.85 20.45 15.84
C ILE A 203 15.15 19.11 15.65
N PHE A 204 13.85 19.06 15.94
CA PHE A 204 13.03 17.87 15.72
C PHE A 204 13.10 17.44 14.24
N ILE A 205 12.79 18.32 13.29
CA ILE A 205 12.86 18.03 11.85
C ILE A 205 14.26 17.52 11.45
N VAL A 206 15.32 18.16 11.93
CA VAL A 206 16.71 17.75 11.63
C VAL A 206 17.01 16.36 12.17
N LEU A 207 16.73 16.10 13.45
CA LEU A 207 16.98 14.80 14.09
C LEU A 207 16.20 13.68 13.39
N LYS A 208 14.93 13.95 13.10
CA LYS A 208 14.05 12.99 12.45
C LYS A 208 14.50 12.75 11.00
N THR A 209 14.97 13.77 10.29
CA THR A 209 15.59 13.61 8.96
C THR A 209 16.81 12.69 9.03
N ILE A 210 17.72 12.91 9.99
CA ILE A 210 18.90 12.05 10.21
C ILE A 210 18.50 10.61 10.52
N HIS A 211 17.46 10.41 11.34
CA HIS A 211 16.93 9.10 11.69
C HIS A 211 16.43 8.34 10.46
N GLU A 212 15.64 9.01 9.61
CA GLU A 212 15.15 8.40 8.38
C GLU A 212 16.27 8.11 7.38
N PHE A 213 17.28 8.98 7.27
CA PHE A 213 18.47 8.66 6.49
C PHE A 213 19.19 7.43 7.05
N SER A 214 19.23 7.27 8.37
CA SER A 214 19.84 6.12 9.03
C SER A 214 19.11 4.81 8.70
N HIS A 215 17.78 4.81 8.63
CA HIS A 215 16.99 3.68 8.11
C HIS A 215 17.30 3.39 6.65
N ALA A 216 17.38 4.43 5.82
CA ALA A 216 17.69 4.28 4.39
C ALA A 216 19.10 3.71 4.16
N PHE A 217 20.11 4.18 4.91
CA PHE A 217 21.47 3.63 4.88
C PHE A 217 21.50 2.19 5.38
N SER A 218 20.78 1.86 6.46
CA SER A 218 20.70 0.49 6.99
C SER A 218 20.11 -0.47 5.95
N CYS A 219 19.00 -0.08 5.32
CA CYS A 219 18.36 -0.87 4.27
C CYS A 219 19.30 -1.08 3.07
N LYS A 220 20.03 -0.03 2.66
CA LYS A 220 20.99 -0.09 1.55
C LYS A 220 22.17 -1.00 1.83
N ILE A 221 22.74 -0.95 3.03
CA ILE A 221 23.87 -1.80 3.43
C ILE A 221 23.45 -3.28 3.47
N LEU A 222 22.20 -3.56 3.83
CA LEU A 222 21.59 -4.90 3.81
C LEU A 222 21.15 -5.35 2.41
N GLY A 223 21.43 -4.57 1.36
CA GLY A 223 21.14 -4.92 -0.05
C GLY A 223 19.79 -4.46 -0.58
N GLY A 224 19.00 -3.71 0.20
CA GLY A 224 17.74 -3.12 -0.23
C GLY A 224 17.91 -1.85 -1.07
N ARG A 225 16.87 -1.46 -1.81
CA ARG A 225 16.80 -0.20 -2.57
C ARG A 225 15.75 0.72 -1.96
N VAL A 226 16.11 2.00 -1.77
CA VAL A 226 15.20 3.05 -1.28
C VAL A 226 15.00 4.04 -2.41
N THR A 227 13.86 3.96 -3.07
CA THR A 227 13.55 4.75 -4.27
C THR A 227 12.91 6.10 -3.95
N GLU A 228 12.33 6.24 -2.74
CA GLU A 228 11.58 7.44 -2.33
C GLU A 228 11.85 7.79 -0.87
N MET A 229 12.06 9.08 -0.60
CA MET A 229 12.14 9.64 0.76
C MET A 229 11.32 10.92 0.82
N GLY A 230 10.53 11.07 1.88
CA GLY A 230 9.54 12.13 1.98
C GLY A 230 9.19 12.51 3.42
N ILE A 231 8.36 13.54 3.56
CA ILE A 231 7.77 13.93 4.84
C ILE A 231 6.40 13.28 4.93
N MET A 232 6.13 12.60 6.05
CA MET A 232 4.78 12.15 6.38
C MET A 232 4.21 13.10 7.43
N LEU A 233 3.11 13.76 7.08
CA LEU A 233 2.41 14.65 8.00
C LEU A 233 1.44 13.81 8.82
N MET A 234 1.84 13.48 10.04
CA MET A 234 0.94 12.87 11.02
C MET A 234 0.32 13.98 11.85
N LEU A 235 -0.91 14.35 11.48
CA LEU A 235 -1.72 15.31 12.23
C LEU A 235 -1.00 16.65 12.45
N LEU A 236 -0.57 17.28 11.34
CA LEU A 236 0.16 18.57 11.30
C LEU A 236 1.56 18.58 11.94
N LEU A 237 2.07 17.45 12.44
CA LEU A 237 3.46 17.30 12.89
C LEU A 237 4.30 16.56 11.82
N PRO A 238 5.44 17.12 11.37
CA PRO A 238 6.27 16.49 10.35
C PRO A 238 7.05 15.32 10.96
N ILE A 239 6.60 14.10 10.73
CA ILE A 239 7.28 12.87 11.16
C ILE A 239 7.81 12.20 9.88
N PRO A 240 9.12 12.23 9.59
CA PRO A 240 9.65 11.54 8.43
C PRO A 240 9.49 10.02 8.58
N TYR A 241 9.39 9.34 7.45
CA TYR A 241 9.21 7.89 7.35
C TYR A 241 10.08 7.32 6.21
N CYS A 242 10.37 6.02 6.26
CA CYS A 242 10.93 5.27 5.13
C CYS A 242 10.12 3.97 4.95
N THR A 243 9.58 3.75 3.75
CA THR A 243 8.93 2.49 3.38
C THR A 243 9.77 1.79 2.32
N GLY A 244 10.25 0.58 2.64
CA GLY A 244 10.84 -0.32 1.65
C GLY A 244 9.74 -1.14 0.96
N LYS A 245 9.83 -1.31 -0.36
CA LYS A 245 9.09 -2.35 -1.08
C LYS A 245 10.04 -3.53 -1.27
N GLN A 246 9.62 -4.70 -0.78
CA GLN A 246 10.23 -5.99 -1.13
C GLN A 246 9.85 -6.38 -2.54
#